data_AF-A0A1G3CXP2-F1
#
_entry.id   AF-A0A1G3CXP2-F1
#
_cell.length_a   1.000
_cell.length_b   1.000
_cell.length_c   1.000
_cell.angle_alpha   90.00
_cell.angle_beta   90.00
_cell.angle_gamma   90.00
#
_symmetry.space_group_name_H-M   'P 1'
#
loop_
_entity.id
_entity.type
_entity.pdbx_description
1 polymer ?
#
loop_
_entity_poly.entity_id
_entity_poly.type
_entity_poly.pdbx_seq_one_letter_code
_entity_poly.pdbx_strand_id
1 'polypeptide(L)'
;KDCKDADLIIEAVIEKEDIKKHIFKELDILCDKETLFATNTSSISITRLALVTERPERFAGMHFMNPAYIMRLVEVVQCLRTSRETIGIITAVAEKMGKIPVVVNDFPGFVSNRVLMPMINDAIYCLQEGVASREGIDTIMKLGANHPMGPLELADFIGLDTCLAILEVLHEELGEKYRPCPLLEKMVAGGKIGRKSGEGFDEYRK
;
A
#
# COMPACT_ATOMS: atom_id res chain seq x y z
N LYS A 1 -26.23 3.33 6.89
CA LYS A 1 -27.18 3.90 7.87
C LYS A 1 -26.49 4.10 9.22
N ASP A 2 -25.80 3.09 9.74
CA ASP A 2 -25.12 3.15 11.04
C ASP A 2 -23.92 4.11 11.09
N CYS A 3 -23.37 4.49 9.94
CA CYS A 3 -22.24 5.43 9.83
C CYS A 3 -22.64 6.91 9.71
N LYS A 4 -23.94 7.23 9.75
CA LYS A 4 -24.44 8.60 9.47
C LYS A 4 -23.86 9.63 10.44
N ASP A 5 -23.78 9.27 11.72
CA ASP A 5 -23.38 10.15 12.81
C ASP A 5 -21.90 9.97 13.20
N ALA A 6 -21.10 9.33 12.33
CA ALA A 6 -19.68 9.12 12.58
C ALA A 6 -18.87 10.40 12.32
N ASP A 7 -17.95 10.73 13.23
CA ASP A 7 -17.01 11.85 13.06
C ASP A 7 -15.96 11.55 11.97
N LEU A 8 -15.56 10.28 11.85
CA LEU A 8 -14.57 9.79 10.89
C LEU A 8 -15.00 8.43 10.35
N ILE A 9 -14.95 8.29 9.02
CA ILE A 9 -15.13 7.00 8.34
C ILE A 9 -13.81 6.61 7.68
N ILE A 10 -13.33 5.40 7.99
CA ILE A 10 -12.16 4.79 7.32
C ILE A 10 -12.67 3.66 6.43
N GLU A 11 -12.63 3.88 5.13
CA GLU A 11 -12.98 2.89 4.12
C GLU A 11 -11.82 1.90 3.94
N ALA A 12 -12.09 0.60 4.05
CA ALA A 12 -11.10 -0.47 3.89
C ALA A 12 -11.69 -1.71 3.17
N VAL A 13 -12.47 -1.47 2.12
CA VAL A 13 -12.98 -2.51 1.23
C VAL A 13 -11.92 -2.91 0.19
N ILE A 14 -12.30 -3.82 -0.71
CA ILE A 14 -11.43 -4.31 -1.78
C ILE A 14 -10.81 -3.17 -2.61
N GLU A 15 -9.58 -3.40 -3.06
CA GLU A 15 -8.74 -2.42 -3.74
C GLU A 15 -9.18 -2.21 -5.21
N LYS A 16 -10.37 -1.62 -5.39
CA LYS A 16 -10.94 -1.25 -6.69
C LYS A 16 -11.44 0.18 -6.66
N GLU A 17 -10.83 1.04 -7.48
CA GLU A 17 -11.10 2.48 -7.48
C GLU A 17 -12.58 2.80 -7.72
N ASP A 18 -13.24 2.15 -8.67
CA ASP A 18 -14.66 2.40 -8.96
C ASP A 18 -15.58 2.06 -7.78
N ILE A 19 -15.27 0.99 -7.05
CA ILE A 19 -16.04 0.57 -5.87
C ILE A 19 -15.85 1.59 -4.75
N LYS A 20 -14.61 1.99 -4.48
CA LYS A 20 -14.31 3.02 -3.48
C LYS A 20 -14.97 4.36 -3.82
N LYS A 21 -14.91 4.78 -5.09
CA LYS A 21 -15.60 5.99 -5.58
C LYS A 21 -17.11 5.91 -5.36
N HIS A 22 -17.72 4.77 -5.66
CA HIS A 22 -19.15 4.59 -5.43
C HIS A 22 -19.51 4.70 -3.94
N ILE A 23 -18.75 4.03 -3.07
CA ILE A 23 -18.92 4.12 -1.62
C ILE A 23 -18.81 5.57 -1.14
N PHE A 24 -17.79 6.32 -1.57
CA PHE A 24 -17.63 7.70 -1.14
C PHE A 24 -18.74 8.64 -1.63
N LYS A 25 -19.30 8.41 -2.83
CA LYS A 25 -20.50 9.15 -3.29
C LYS A 25 -21.70 8.89 -2.38
N GLU A 26 -21.92 7.64 -1.97
CA GLU A 26 -23.02 7.31 -1.07
C GLU A 26 -22.81 7.88 0.34
N LEU A 27 -21.59 7.79 0.86
CA LEU A 27 -21.22 8.35 2.16
C LEU A 27 -21.36 9.87 2.19
N ASP A 28 -21.00 10.57 1.11
CA ASP A 28 -21.07 12.02 1.01
C ASP A 28 -22.51 12.55 1.07
N ILE A 29 -23.46 11.80 0.51
CA ILE A 29 -24.91 12.08 0.62
C ILE A 29 -25.43 11.74 2.01
N LEU A 30 -24.97 10.62 2.59
CA LEU A 30 -25.52 10.08 3.83
C LEU A 30 -25.06 10.84 5.08
N CYS A 31 -23.78 11.21 5.15
CA CYS A 31 -23.12 11.70 6.37
C CYS A 31 -23.10 13.22 6.46
N ASP A 32 -23.13 13.76 7.68
CA ASP A 32 -23.08 15.20 7.94
C ASP A 32 -21.84 15.84 7.32
N LYS A 33 -21.95 17.10 6.84
CA LYS A 33 -20.86 17.81 6.14
C LYS A 33 -19.53 17.90 6.91
N GLU A 34 -19.61 17.76 8.23
CA GLU A 34 -18.45 17.79 9.12
C GLU A 34 -17.69 16.46 9.17
N THR A 35 -18.31 15.33 8.81
CA THR A 35 -17.70 14.00 8.81
C THR A 35 -16.45 13.97 7.93
N LEU A 36 -15.36 13.47 8.50
CA LEU A 36 -14.10 13.23 7.82
C LEU A 36 -14.14 11.88 7.09
N PHE A 37 -13.57 11.86 5.89
CA PHE A 37 -13.41 10.64 5.11
C PHE A 37 -11.94 10.27 5.00
N ALA A 38 -11.64 9.02 5.29
CA ALA A 38 -10.36 8.40 5.08
C ALA A 38 -10.51 7.10 4.30
N THR A 39 -9.48 6.73 3.54
CA THR A 39 -9.41 5.43 2.86
C THR A 39 -8.09 4.74 3.18
N ASN A 40 -8.18 3.45 3.51
CA ASN A 40 -7.05 2.54 3.50
C ASN A 40 -6.91 1.96 2.09
N THR A 41 -5.92 2.46 1.37
CA THR A 41 -5.49 2.03 0.05
C THR A 41 -3.97 2.04 0.02
N SER A 42 -3.36 1.23 -0.82
CA SER A 42 -1.91 1.11 -0.96
C SER A 42 -1.38 1.76 -2.24
N SER A 43 -2.26 2.07 -3.21
CA SER A 43 -1.85 2.54 -4.54
C SER A 43 -2.86 3.47 -5.23
N ILE A 44 -4.12 3.55 -4.79
CA ILE A 44 -5.14 4.38 -5.45
C ILE A 44 -4.94 5.85 -5.04
N SER A 45 -4.98 6.75 -6.02
CA SER A 45 -4.85 8.19 -5.77
C SER A 45 -5.94 8.71 -4.85
N ILE A 46 -5.51 9.31 -3.74
CA ILE A 46 -6.40 9.96 -2.77
C ILE A 46 -7.08 11.17 -3.41
N THR A 47 -6.37 11.89 -4.28
CA THR A 47 -6.93 13.03 -5.03
C THR A 47 -8.07 12.58 -5.93
N ARG A 48 -7.92 11.48 -6.68
CA ARG A 48 -9.00 10.95 -7.53
C ARG A 48 -10.21 10.50 -6.72
N LEU A 49 -9.99 9.89 -5.55
CA LEU A 49 -11.06 9.49 -4.65
C LEU A 49 -11.76 10.70 -4.00
N ALA A 50 -11.03 11.72 -3.57
CA ALA A 50 -11.60 12.91 -2.95
C ALA A 50 -12.53 13.69 -3.91
N LEU A 51 -12.22 13.70 -5.22
CA LEU A 51 -12.96 14.44 -6.25
C LEU A 51 -14.41 13.97 -6.46
N VAL A 52 -14.78 12.78 -5.98
CA VAL A 52 -16.17 12.30 -6.08
C VAL A 52 -17.07 12.77 -4.95
N THR A 53 -16.52 13.55 -4.01
CA THR A 53 -17.23 14.12 -2.85
C THR A 53 -17.30 15.64 -2.97
N GLU A 54 -18.27 16.27 -2.31
CA GLU A 54 -18.40 17.73 -2.20
C GLU A 54 -17.49 18.34 -1.12
N ARG A 55 -16.71 17.51 -0.41
CA ARG A 55 -15.86 17.89 0.74
C ARG A 55 -14.39 17.43 0.64
N PRO A 56 -13.71 17.60 -0.50
CA PRO A 56 -12.35 17.07 -0.70
C PRO A 56 -11.32 17.60 0.31
N GLU A 57 -11.57 18.74 0.96
CA GLU A 57 -10.75 19.28 2.03
C GLU A 57 -10.83 18.50 3.35
N ARG A 58 -11.87 17.65 3.50
CA ARG A 58 -12.13 16.72 4.63
C ARG A 58 -11.84 15.26 4.27
N PHE A 59 -11.05 15.05 3.22
CA PHE A 59 -10.69 13.72 2.71
C PHE A 59 -9.19 13.48 2.86
N ALA A 60 -8.79 12.31 3.35
CA ALA A 60 -7.38 11.89 3.46
C ALA A 60 -7.20 10.40 3.15
N GLY A 61 -5.95 9.96 2.97
CA GLY A 61 -5.60 8.55 3.03
C GLY A 61 -5.09 8.17 4.42
N MET A 62 -5.36 6.94 4.84
CA MET A 62 -4.79 6.31 6.03
C MET A 62 -4.31 4.90 5.65
N HIS A 63 -3.07 4.81 5.18
CA HIS A 63 -2.51 3.54 4.74
C HIS A 63 -1.87 2.81 5.92
N PHE A 64 -2.55 1.76 6.39
CA PHE A 64 -2.08 0.90 7.48
C PHE A 64 -1.21 -0.23 6.96
N MET A 65 -0.12 -0.52 7.66
CA MET A 65 0.76 -1.63 7.31
C MET A 65 0.19 -2.96 7.82
N ASN A 66 0.22 -4.01 6.99
CA ASN A 66 -0.30 -5.33 7.35
C ASN A 66 0.70 -6.12 8.25
N PRO A 67 0.26 -6.75 9.37
CA PRO A 67 -1.07 -6.66 9.99
C PRO A 67 -1.31 -5.36 10.75
N ALA A 68 -2.44 -4.71 10.48
CA ALA A 68 -2.75 -3.37 10.97
C ALA A 68 -2.78 -3.25 12.50
N TYR A 69 -3.05 -4.31 13.24
CA TYR A 69 -3.07 -4.29 14.71
C TYR A 69 -1.67 -4.43 15.34
N ILE A 70 -0.70 -4.98 14.61
CA ILE A 70 0.69 -5.17 15.07
C ILE A 70 1.56 -3.99 14.63
N MET A 71 1.42 -3.58 13.37
CA MET A 71 2.28 -2.58 12.79
C MET A 71 2.00 -1.21 13.37
N ARG A 72 3.05 -0.48 13.75
CA ARG A 72 2.93 0.83 14.40
C ARG A 72 2.78 1.98 13.41
N LEU A 73 3.28 1.84 12.19
CA LEU A 73 3.26 2.92 11.19
C LEU A 73 1.89 3.05 10.51
N VAL A 74 1.47 4.28 10.25
CA VAL A 74 0.42 4.62 9.30
C VAL A 74 0.88 5.79 8.43
N GLU A 75 0.75 5.68 7.11
CA GLU A 75 0.96 6.82 6.23
C GLU A 75 -0.34 7.64 6.17
N VAL A 76 -0.28 8.89 6.63
CA VAL A 76 -1.39 9.85 6.54
C VAL A 76 -1.21 10.62 5.24
N VAL A 77 -2.03 10.30 4.24
CA VAL A 77 -1.82 10.76 2.87
C VAL A 77 -2.71 11.98 2.61
N GLN A 78 -2.09 13.13 2.33
CA GLN A 78 -2.82 14.35 1.97
C GLN A 78 -2.99 14.46 0.46
N CYS A 79 -4.23 14.67 0.01
CA CYS A 79 -4.53 14.98 -1.38
C CYS A 79 -4.30 16.47 -1.66
N LEU A 80 -4.41 16.87 -2.92
CA LEU A 80 -4.17 18.25 -3.34
C LEU A 80 -5.05 19.29 -2.59
N ARG A 81 -6.26 18.89 -2.17
CA ARG A 81 -7.23 19.78 -1.51
C ARG A 81 -7.36 19.54 -0.01
N THR A 82 -6.74 18.50 0.56
CA THR A 82 -6.90 18.19 1.98
C THR A 82 -6.46 19.37 2.84
N SER A 83 -7.32 19.77 3.78
CA SER A 83 -7.02 20.87 4.69
C SER A 83 -5.96 20.46 5.72
N ARG A 84 -5.17 21.44 6.18
CA ARG A 84 -4.22 21.23 7.29
C ARG A 84 -4.93 20.77 8.57
N GLU A 85 -6.14 21.27 8.80
CA GLU A 85 -6.98 20.85 9.92
C GLU A 85 -7.33 19.36 9.84
N THR A 86 -7.78 18.88 8.68
CA THR A 86 -8.07 17.45 8.47
C THR A 86 -6.85 16.59 8.71
N ILE A 87 -5.67 16.98 8.20
CA ILE A 87 -4.42 16.25 8.47
C ILE A 87 -4.09 16.25 9.96
N GLY A 88 -4.27 17.37 10.66
CA GLY A 88 -4.08 17.45 12.11
C GLY A 88 -4.99 16.49 12.88
N ILE A 89 -6.27 16.42 12.52
CA ILE A 89 -7.24 15.52 13.17
C ILE A 89 -6.91 14.06 12.87
N ILE A 90 -6.67 13.70 11.61
CA ILE A 90 -6.35 12.31 11.22
C ILE A 90 -5.06 11.84 11.88
N THR A 91 -4.05 12.71 11.97
CA THR A 91 -2.79 12.43 12.67
C THR A 91 -3.06 12.16 14.16
N ALA A 92 -3.83 13.01 14.83
CA ALA A 92 -4.18 12.83 16.24
C ALA A 92 -5.01 11.56 16.49
N VAL A 93 -5.90 11.19 15.56
CA VAL A 93 -6.65 9.93 15.63
C VAL A 93 -5.72 8.73 15.50
N ALA A 94 -4.77 8.74 14.56
CA ALA A 94 -3.76 7.71 14.42
C ALA A 94 -2.91 7.54 15.68
N GLU A 95 -2.46 8.64 16.29
CA GLU A 95 -1.71 8.62 17.56
C GLU A 95 -2.54 8.01 18.70
N LYS A 96 -3.83 8.38 18.80
CA LYS A 96 -4.75 7.79 19.79
C LYS A 96 -4.97 6.28 19.57
N MET A 97 -4.84 5.79 18.34
CA MET A 97 -4.84 4.35 18.04
C MET A 97 -3.51 3.65 18.38
N GLY A 98 -2.54 4.36 18.95
CA GLY A 98 -1.20 3.84 19.25
C GLY A 98 -0.32 3.70 18.00
N LYS A 99 -0.66 4.40 16.92
CA LYS A 99 0.13 4.44 15.68
C LYS A 99 1.12 5.59 15.70
N ILE A 100 2.11 5.50 14.82
CA ILE A 100 3.08 6.52 14.48
C ILE A 100 2.67 7.03 13.09
N PRO A 101 1.93 8.14 13.00
CA PRO A 101 1.57 8.71 11.71
C PRO A 101 2.77 9.38 11.04
N VAL A 102 2.87 9.23 9.73
CA VAL A 102 3.80 9.98 8.88
C VAL A 102 2.99 10.63 7.78
N VAL A 103 3.01 11.97 7.72
CA VAL A 103 2.29 12.71 6.70
C VAL A 103 3.05 12.64 5.38
N VAL A 104 2.36 12.24 4.31
CA VAL A 104 2.92 12.11 2.96
C VAL A 104 1.97 12.72 1.94
N ASN A 105 2.50 13.14 0.79
CA ASN A 105 1.68 13.62 -0.31
C ASN A 105 1.10 12.44 -1.11
N ASP A 106 -0.10 12.63 -1.66
CA ASP A 106 -0.69 11.72 -2.63
C ASP A 106 0.21 11.56 -3.85
N PHE A 107 0.73 10.35 -4.03
CA PHE A 107 1.62 9.97 -5.11
C PHE A 107 1.57 8.45 -5.31
N PRO A 108 1.75 7.91 -6.54
CA PRO A 108 1.78 6.47 -6.75
C PRO A 108 2.75 5.73 -5.81
N GLY A 109 2.20 4.80 -5.02
CA GLY A 109 2.91 4.01 -4.00
C GLY A 109 3.32 4.77 -2.73
N PHE A 110 2.82 6.00 -2.54
CA PHE A 110 3.17 6.89 -1.44
C PHE A 110 4.68 6.94 -1.20
N VAL A 111 5.15 6.68 0.02
CA VAL A 111 6.59 6.56 0.30
C VAL A 111 6.97 5.09 0.42
N SER A 112 6.22 4.32 1.20
CA SER A 112 6.53 2.91 1.51
C SER A 112 6.73 2.07 0.24
N ASN A 113 5.68 1.92 -0.56
CA ASN A 113 5.69 1.07 -1.76
C ASN A 113 6.58 1.63 -2.86
N ARG A 114 6.64 2.97 -3.00
CA ARG A 114 7.51 3.65 -3.97
C ARG A 114 8.99 3.32 -3.79
N VAL A 115 9.43 3.11 -2.55
CA VAL A 115 10.82 2.74 -2.22
C VAL A 115 11.00 1.23 -2.16
N LEU A 116 10.07 0.53 -1.51
CA LEU A 116 10.20 -0.89 -1.23
C LEU A 116 10.07 -1.75 -2.49
N MET A 117 9.09 -1.47 -3.35
CA MET A 117 8.82 -2.32 -4.51
C MET A 117 9.96 -2.33 -5.53
N PRO A 118 10.60 -1.19 -5.89
CA PRO A 118 11.79 -1.23 -6.75
C PRO A 118 12.94 -2.01 -6.14
N MET A 119 13.18 -1.92 -4.82
CA MET A 119 14.22 -2.71 -4.15
C MET A 119 13.95 -4.21 -4.24
N ILE A 120 12.71 -4.63 -4.02
CA ILE A 120 12.30 -6.03 -4.20
C ILE A 120 12.46 -6.44 -5.67
N ASN A 121 11.98 -5.63 -6.60
CA ASN A 121 12.04 -5.91 -8.04
C ASN A 121 13.49 -6.09 -8.52
N ASP A 122 14.42 -5.25 -8.04
CA ASP A 122 15.85 -5.32 -8.36
C ASP A 122 16.51 -6.58 -7.78
N ALA A 123 16.10 -7.01 -6.58
CA ALA A 123 16.52 -8.31 -6.04
C ALA A 123 16.05 -9.49 -6.90
N ILE A 124 14.86 -9.40 -7.50
CA ILE A 124 14.34 -10.41 -8.43
C ILE A 124 15.12 -10.39 -9.75
N TYR A 125 15.52 -9.21 -10.25
CA TYR A 125 16.45 -9.12 -11.39
C TYR A 125 17.80 -9.78 -11.09
N CYS A 126 18.38 -9.54 -9.91
CA CYS A 126 19.62 -10.19 -9.50
C CYS A 126 19.51 -11.72 -9.52
N LEU A 127 18.36 -12.25 -9.09
CA LEU A 127 18.08 -13.68 -9.15
C LEU A 127 17.92 -14.17 -10.61
N GLN A 128 17.13 -13.46 -11.43
CA GLN A 128 16.88 -13.80 -12.83
C GLN A 128 18.18 -13.83 -13.65
N GLU A 129 19.09 -12.90 -13.40
CA GLU A 129 20.36 -12.74 -14.10
C GLU A 129 21.48 -13.64 -13.53
N GLY A 130 21.20 -14.38 -12.46
CA GLY A 130 22.16 -15.30 -11.85
C GLY A 130 23.30 -14.61 -11.10
N VAL A 131 23.10 -13.38 -10.62
CA VAL A 131 24.10 -12.62 -9.85
C VAL A 131 24.45 -13.35 -8.54
N ALA A 132 23.45 -13.95 -7.90
CA ALA A 132 23.63 -14.79 -6.72
C ALA A 132 22.44 -15.76 -6.57
N SER A 133 22.58 -16.77 -5.70
CA SER A 133 21.44 -17.60 -5.31
C SER A 133 20.43 -16.78 -4.49
N ARG A 134 19.20 -17.26 -4.42
CA ARG A 134 18.13 -16.67 -3.62
C ARG A 134 18.55 -16.48 -2.15
N GLU A 135 19.16 -17.49 -1.54
CA GLU A 135 19.67 -17.44 -0.16
C GLU A 135 20.80 -16.43 -0.03
N GLY A 136 21.67 -16.33 -1.04
CA GLY A 136 22.77 -15.37 -1.08
C GLY A 136 22.26 -13.94 -1.07
N ILE A 137 21.30 -13.60 -1.94
CA ILE A 137 20.67 -12.27 -2.02
C ILE A 137 20.04 -11.90 -0.67
N ASP A 138 19.22 -12.78 -0.10
CA ASP A 138 18.57 -12.53 1.18
C ASP A 138 19.57 -12.41 2.33
N THR A 139 20.63 -13.23 2.35
CA THR A 139 21.68 -13.19 3.38
C THR A 139 22.49 -11.90 3.32
N ILE A 140 22.85 -11.43 2.12
CA ILE A 140 23.57 -10.17 1.93
C ILE A 140 22.73 -8.99 2.42
N MET A 141 21.43 -8.95 2.09
CA MET A 141 20.57 -7.86 2.54
C MET A 141 20.30 -7.91 4.04
N LYS A 142 20.15 -9.11 4.62
CA LYS A 142 19.99 -9.28 6.07
C LYS A 142 21.23 -8.87 6.85
N LEU A 143 22.41 -9.38 6.49
CA LEU A 143 23.63 -9.19 7.27
C LEU A 143 24.42 -7.94 6.85
N GLY A 144 24.42 -7.61 5.55
CA GLY A 144 25.15 -6.48 5.00
C GLY A 144 24.41 -5.16 5.12
N ALA A 145 23.10 -5.14 4.84
CA ALA A 145 22.25 -3.93 4.99
C ALA A 145 21.48 -3.89 6.32
N ASN A 146 21.67 -4.89 7.19
CA ASN A 146 20.98 -5.02 8.49
C ASN A 146 19.45 -5.00 8.38
N HIS A 147 18.90 -5.54 7.29
CA HIS A 147 17.46 -5.69 7.14
C HIS A 147 16.95 -6.87 8.00
N PRO A 148 15.76 -6.76 8.61
CA PRO A 148 15.20 -7.85 9.42
C PRO A 148 14.81 -9.07 8.60
N MET A 149 14.57 -8.89 7.29
CA MET A 149 14.15 -9.91 6.35
C MET A 149 14.81 -9.63 4.99
N GLY A 150 15.17 -10.69 4.26
CA GLY A 150 15.69 -10.55 2.91
C GLY A 150 14.60 -10.09 1.93
N PRO A 151 14.93 -9.40 0.83
CA PRO A 151 13.93 -8.89 -0.12
C PRO A 151 13.08 -9.99 -0.78
N LEU A 152 13.64 -11.17 -1.05
CA LEU A 152 12.90 -12.26 -1.70
C LEU A 152 12.00 -12.98 -0.69
N GLU A 153 12.53 -13.23 0.51
CA GLU A 153 11.74 -13.70 1.67
C GLU A 153 10.57 -12.74 1.99
N LEU A 154 10.82 -11.43 1.93
CA LEU A 154 9.81 -10.40 2.14
C LEU A 154 8.77 -10.38 1.02
N ALA A 155 9.18 -10.53 -0.23
CA ALA A 155 8.25 -10.63 -1.36
C ALA A 155 7.30 -11.82 -1.20
N ASP A 156 7.80 -12.99 -0.79
CA ASP A 156 6.96 -14.16 -0.52
C ASP A 156 6.00 -13.96 0.67
N PHE A 157 6.41 -13.17 1.66
CA PHE A 157 5.57 -12.82 2.80
C PHE A 157 4.44 -11.85 2.41
N ILE A 158 4.73 -10.85 1.58
CA ILE A 158 3.75 -9.90 1.03
C ILE A 158 2.80 -10.60 0.05
N GLY A 159 3.33 -11.53 -0.75
CA GLY A 159 2.68 -12.18 -1.87
C GLY A 159 3.12 -11.57 -3.19
N LEU A 160 3.58 -12.41 -4.12
CA LEU A 160 4.18 -11.96 -5.38
C LEU A 160 3.18 -11.28 -6.32
N ASP A 161 1.92 -11.70 -6.29
CA ASP A 161 0.81 -11.06 -6.98
C ASP A 161 0.53 -9.65 -6.45
N THR A 162 0.62 -9.44 -5.14
CA THR A 162 0.52 -8.10 -4.53
C THR A 162 1.70 -7.23 -4.97
N CYS A 163 2.93 -7.76 -4.92
CA CYS A 163 4.12 -7.03 -5.38
C CYS A 163 3.99 -6.64 -6.87
N LEU A 164 3.55 -7.58 -7.71
CA LEU A 164 3.33 -7.34 -9.13
C LEU A 164 2.29 -6.25 -9.36
N ALA A 165 1.11 -6.35 -8.73
CA ALA A 165 0.04 -5.36 -8.87
C ALA A 165 0.49 -3.94 -8.47
N ILE A 166 1.31 -3.81 -7.42
CA ILE A 166 1.83 -2.50 -7.02
C ILE A 166 2.86 -1.99 -8.05
N LEU A 167 3.75 -2.85 -8.56
CA LEU A 167 4.71 -2.47 -9.60
C LEU A 167 4.03 -2.07 -10.91
N GLU A 168 2.95 -2.75 -11.30
CA GLU A 168 2.14 -2.39 -12.47
C GLU A 168 1.55 -0.98 -12.32
N VAL A 169 0.97 -0.65 -11.16
CA VAL A 169 0.47 0.71 -10.90
C VAL A 169 1.61 1.74 -10.94
N LEU A 170 2.77 1.43 -10.35
CA LEU A 170 3.93 2.31 -10.40
C LEU A 170 4.46 2.49 -11.83
N HIS A 171 4.47 1.43 -12.65
CA HIS A 171 4.91 1.45 -14.04
C HIS A 171 3.94 2.25 -14.91
N GLU A 172 2.63 2.05 -14.76
CA GLU A 172 1.61 2.79 -15.47
C GLU A 172 1.70 4.31 -15.20
N GLU A 173 1.84 4.69 -13.92
CA GLU A 173 1.78 6.10 -13.52
C GLU A 173 3.14 6.82 -13.64
N LEU A 174 4.28 6.11 -13.60
CA LEU A 174 5.62 6.70 -13.50
C LEU A 174 6.61 6.25 -14.58
N GLY A 175 6.22 5.27 -15.40
CA GLY A 175 6.99 4.80 -16.54
C GLY A 175 8.11 3.81 -16.21
N GLU A 176 8.97 3.60 -17.21
CA GLU A 176 9.79 2.38 -17.40
C GLU A 176 10.71 2.00 -16.23
N LYS A 177 11.10 2.98 -15.40
CA LYS A 177 11.89 2.74 -14.18
C LYS A 177 11.24 1.69 -13.26
N TYR A 178 9.91 1.57 -13.27
CA TYR A 178 9.16 0.70 -12.37
C TYR A 178 8.68 -0.58 -13.04
N ARG A 179 9.12 -0.89 -14.26
CA ARG A 179 8.68 -2.09 -15.00
C ARG A 179 8.90 -3.35 -14.15
N PRO A 180 7.86 -4.18 -13.95
CA PRO A 180 8.02 -5.46 -13.25
C PRO A 180 9.10 -6.35 -13.87
N CYS A 181 9.79 -7.13 -13.05
CA CYS A 181 10.74 -8.14 -13.50
C CYS A 181 9.99 -9.28 -14.24
N PRO A 182 10.45 -9.73 -15.43
CA PRO A 182 9.78 -10.83 -16.15
C PRO A 182 9.70 -12.13 -15.36
N LEU A 183 10.66 -12.39 -14.46
CA LEU A 183 10.61 -13.53 -13.55
C LEU A 183 9.42 -13.43 -12.59
N LEU A 184 9.17 -12.23 -12.03
CA LEU A 184 8.02 -12.00 -11.14
C LEU A 184 6.70 -12.29 -11.87
N GLU A 185 6.54 -11.76 -13.09
CA GLU A 185 5.36 -12.01 -13.92
C GLU A 185 5.15 -13.50 -14.18
N LYS A 186 6.21 -14.24 -14.55
CA LYS A 186 6.16 -15.68 -14.78
C LYS A 186 5.77 -16.46 -13.53
N MET A 187 6.30 -16.09 -12.36
CA MET A 187 5.99 -16.76 -11.10
C MET A 187 4.52 -16.56 -10.70
N VAL A 188 4.01 -15.33 -10.83
CA VAL A 188 2.61 -15.03 -10.56
C VAL A 188 1.69 -15.76 -11.55
N ALA A 189 2.01 -15.76 -12.85
CA ALA A 189 1.26 -16.51 -13.85
C ALA A 189 1.25 -18.03 -13.60
N GLY A 190 2.33 -18.55 -12.99
CA GLY A 190 2.45 -19.95 -12.57
C GLY A 190 1.79 -20.28 -11.23
N GLY A 191 1.15 -19.31 -10.56
CA GLY A 191 0.51 -19.51 -9.25
C GLY A 191 1.46 -19.60 -8.06
N LYS A 192 2.75 -19.29 -8.26
CA LYS A 192 3.77 -19.25 -7.20
C LYS A 192 3.75 -17.89 -6.52
N ILE A 193 2.76 -17.65 -5.66
CA ILE A 193 2.47 -16.34 -5.07
C ILE A 193 2.92 -16.21 -3.60
N GLY A 194 3.91 -17.00 -3.20
CA GLY A 194 4.56 -16.92 -1.89
C GLY A 194 3.89 -17.79 -0.83
N ARG A 195 3.94 -17.35 0.43
CA ARG A 195 3.48 -18.14 1.58
C ARG A 195 2.02 -18.57 1.48
N LYS A 196 1.16 -17.73 0.90
CA LYS A 196 -0.28 -18.00 0.78
C LYS A 196 -0.63 -19.12 -0.20
N SER A 197 0.22 -19.41 -1.18
CA SER A 197 0.08 -20.55 -2.08
C SER A 197 0.88 -21.78 -1.63
N GLY A 198 1.75 -21.63 -0.63
CA GLY A 198 2.71 -22.67 -0.23
C GLY A 198 3.98 -22.70 -1.08
N GLU A 199 4.13 -21.79 -2.04
CA GLU A 199 5.29 -21.72 -2.93
C GLU A 199 5.43 -20.33 -3.54
N GLY A 200 6.64 -19.78 -3.51
CA GLY A 200 7.08 -18.55 -4.16
C GLY A 200 8.54 -18.69 -4.59
N PHE A 201 9.42 -17.83 -4.06
CA PHE A 201 10.87 -18.04 -4.16
C PHE A 201 11.35 -19.19 -3.28
N ASP A 202 10.65 -19.46 -2.18
CA ASP A 202 10.77 -20.65 -1.34
C ASP A 202 9.55 -21.58 -1.44
N GLU A 203 9.75 -22.83 -1.06
CA GLU A 203 8.66 -23.77 -0.76
C GLU A 203 8.25 -23.66 0.72
N TYR A 204 6.98 -23.40 0.98
CA TYR A 204 6.40 -23.32 2.31
C TYR A 204 5.50 -24.53 2.54
N ARG A 205 5.99 -25.48 3.35
CA ARG A 205 5.16 -26.61 3.78
C ARG A 205 3.94 -26.08 4.53
N LYS A 206 2.76 -26.57 4.14
CA LYS A 206 1.50 -26.36 4.88
C LYS A 206 1.57 -26.98 6.26
#